data_AF-A0A7C4D902-F1
#
_entry.id   AF-A0A7C4D902-F1
#
_cell.length_a   1.000
_cell.length_b   1.000
_cell.length_c   1.000
_cell.angle_alpha   90.00
_cell.angle_beta   90.00
_cell.angle_gamma   90.00
#
_symmetry.space_group_name_H-M   'P 1'
#
loop_
_entity.id
_entity.type
_entity.pdbx_description
1 polymer ?
#
loop_
_entity_poly.entity_id
_entity_poly.type
_entity_poly.pdbx_seq_one_letter_code
_entity_poly.pdbx_strand_id
1 'polypeptide(L)' 'RNLVPRMLSGDFRPRFKLMYKDIALFLEEAQELGLPMLLGSLAHQFLQAAKSEWKDEDWISVVKLYERATGVKLRTIPKQ' A
#
# COMPACT_ATOMS: atom_id res chain seq x y z
N ARG A 1 -8.90 11.29 -6.48
CA ARG A 1 -9.75 10.13 -6.07
C ARG A 1 -9.39 9.77 -4.64
N ASN A 2 -10.36 9.72 -3.72
CA ASN A 2 -10.07 9.47 -2.31
C ASN A 2 -9.96 7.97 -2.01
N LEU A 3 -8.90 7.58 -1.30
CA LEU A 3 -8.58 6.17 -1.02
C LEU A 3 -9.14 5.73 0.34
N VAL A 4 -9.21 6.66 1.30
CA VAL A 4 -9.68 6.41 2.65
C VAL A 4 -11.09 5.81 2.67
N PRO A 5 -12.10 6.32 1.92
CA PRO A 5 -13.42 5.70 1.90
C PRO A 5 -13.40 4.26 1.36
N ARG A 6 -12.48 3.92 0.45
CA ARG A 6 -12.34 2.56 -0.08
C ARG A 6 -11.78 1.60 0.96
N MET A 7 -10.76 2.04 1.71
CA MET A 7 -10.18 1.24 2.79
C MET A 7 -11.23 0.98 3.89
N LEU A 8 -12.00 2.00 4.27
CA LEU A 8 -13.07 1.90 5.28
C LEU A 8 -14.21 0.97 4.84
N SER A 9 -14.59 1.01 3.56
CA SER A 9 -15.63 0.13 2.98
C SER A 9 -15.12 -1.26 2.60
N GLY A 10 -13.81 -1.50 2.69
CA GLY A 10 -13.19 -2.77 2.30
C GLY A 10 -13.13 -3.02 0.78
N ASP A 11 -13.25 -1.98 -0.06
CA ASP A 11 -13.17 -2.10 -1.52
C ASP A 11 -11.71 -2.11 -2.02
N PHE A 12 -11.09 -3.28 -1.97
CA PHE A 12 -9.72 -3.53 -2.44
C PHE A 12 -9.62 -3.96 -3.91
N ARG A 13 -10.70 -3.85 -4.70
CA ARG A 13 -10.66 -4.22 -6.13
C ARG A 13 -9.58 -3.43 -6.88
N PRO A 14 -8.85 -4.05 -7.81
CA PRO A 14 -7.70 -3.42 -8.45
C PRO A 14 -8.13 -2.22 -9.31
N ARG A 15 -7.73 -1.01 -8.91
CA ARG A 15 -7.77 0.19 -9.77
C ARG A 15 -6.37 0.69 -10.10
N PHE A 16 -5.41 0.43 -9.22
CA PHE A 16 -4.01 0.72 -9.42
C PHE A 16 -3.15 -0.35 -8.72
N LYS A 17 -2.58 -1.32 -9.45
CA LYS A 17 -1.83 -2.43 -8.82
C LYS A 17 -0.31 -2.18 -8.76
N LEU A 18 0.18 -1.24 -9.56
CA LEU A 18 1.60 -1.12 -9.89
C LEU A 18 2.37 -0.13 -9.02
N MET A 19 1.77 0.40 -7.95
CA MET A 19 2.45 1.40 -7.10
C MET A 19 3.79 0.90 -6.52
N TYR A 20 3.92 -0.40 -6.24
CA TYR A 20 5.21 -0.98 -5.81
C TYR A 20 6.31 -0.83 -6.89
N LYS A 21 5.93 -0.92 -8.18
CA LYS A 21 6.83 -0.75 -9.32
C LYS A 21 7.23 0.72 -9.47
N ASP A 22 6.27 1.63 -9.37
CA ASP A 22 6.56 3.06 -9.52
C ASP A 22 7.48 3.57 -8.41
N ILE A 23 7.29 3.09 -7.17
CA ILE A 23 8.21 3.42 -6.07
C ILE A 23 9.59 2.79 -6.27
N ALA A 24 9.68 1.59 -6.86
CA ALA A 24 11.00 1.01 -7.19
C ALA A 24 11.76 1.91 -8.16
N LEU A 25 11.09 2.37 -9.24
CA LEU A 25 11.69 3.30 -10.21
C LEU A 25 12.11 4.61 -9.54
N PHE A 26 11.30 5.19 -8.66
CA PHE A 26 11.69 6.40 -7.94
C PHE A 26 12.88 6.20 -7.00
N LEU A 27 13.01 5.01 -6.39
CA LEU A 27 14.16 4.69 -5.53
C LEU A 27 15.44 4.47 -6.35
N GLU A 28 15.33 3.87 -7.53
CA GLU A 28 16.45 3.69 -8.47
C GLU A 28 16.98 5.06 -8.91
N GLU A 29 16.10 5.96 -9.37
CA GLU A 29 16.47 7.34 -9.75
C GLU A 29 17.06 8.14 -8.57
N ALA A 30 16.47 8.01 -7.38
CA ALA A 30 17.01 8.67 -6.19
C ALA A 30 18.40 8.16 -5.82
N GLN A 31 18.66 6.86 -6.00
CA GLN A 31 19.96 6.25 -5.77
C GLN A 31 21.01 6.78 -6.76
N GLU A 32 20.66 6.94 -8.04
CA GLU A 32 21.54 7.54 -9.04
C GLU A 32 21.91 8.98 -8.71
N LEU A 33 20.98 9.74 -8.12
CA LEU A 33 21.20 11.11 -7.66
C LEU A 33 21.87 11.22 -6.28
N GLY A 34 22.16 10.09 -5.62
CA GLY A 34 22.74 10.07 -4.26
C GLY A 34 21.79 10.59 -3.17
N LEU A 35 20.47 10.55 -3.41
CA LEU A 35 19.45 11.04 -2.48
C LEU A 35 18.95 9.90 -1.57
N PRO A 36 19.17 9.99 -0.24
CA PRO A 36 18.68 8.96 0.69
C PRO A 36 17.17 9.07 0.90
N MET A 37 16.44 8.02 0.52
CA MET A 37 14.96 7.97 0.58
C MET A 37 14.44 7.03 1.68
N LEU A 38 14.77 7.28 2.95
CA LEU A 38 14.43 6.40 4.09
C LEU A 38 12.95 5.98 4.10
N LEU A 39 12.03 6.96 4.02
CA LEU A 39 10.59 6.69 4.03
C LEU A 39 10.12 5.99 2.74
N GLY A 40 10.74 6.31 1.60
CA GLY A 40 10.44 5.67 0.32
C GLY A 40 10.82 4.19 0.32
N SER A 41 12.02 3.87 0.81
CA SER A 41 12.50 2.49 0.96
C SER A 41 11.61 1.69 1.90
N LEU A 42 11.20 2.28 3.04
CA LEU A 42 10.30 1.62 3.97
C LEU A 42 8.91 1.39 3.34
N ALA A 43 8.35 2.38 2.65
CA ALA A 43 7.08 2.25 1.94
C ALA A 43 7.13 1.15 0.87
N HIS A 44 8.24 1.05 0.14
CA HIS A 44 8.45 -0.01 -0.86
C HIS A 44 8.38 -1.40 -0.22
N GLN A 45 9.01 -1.60 0.94
CA GLN A 45 8.97 -2.88 1.65
C GLN A 45 7.54 -3.27 2.06
N PHE A 46 6.75 -2.32 2.58
CA PHE A 46 5.35 -2.58 2.91
C PHE A 46 4.51 -2.94 1.69
N LEU A 47 4.72 -2.27 0.56
CA LEU A 47 3.99 -2.55 -0.67
C LEU A 47 4.36 -3.92 -1.26
N GLN A 48 5.64 -4.32 -1.18
CA GLN A 48 6.07 -5.64 -1.61
C GLN A 48 5.49 -6.74 -0.72
N ALA A 49 5.48 -6.53 0.61
CA ALA A 49 4.85 -7.46 1.55
C ALA A 49 3.34 -7.60 1.26
N ALA A 50 2.64 -6.49 1.04
CA ALA A 50 1.22 -6.49 0.70
C ALA A 50 0.95 -7.20 -0.64
N LYS A 51 1.78 -6.95 -1.66
CA LYS A 51 1.67 -7.62 -2.96
C LYS A 51 1.86 -9.13 -2.85
N SER A 52 2.78 -9.60 -2.00
CA SER A 52 3.05 -11.02 -1.81
C SER A 52 1.79 -11.77 -1.34
N GLU A 53 1.03 -11.16 -0.43
CA GLU A 53 -0.15 -11.76 0.19
C GLU A 53 -1.47 -11.49 -0.57
N TRP A 54 -1.62 -10.30 -1.15
CA TRP A 54 -2.84 -9.86 -1.84
C TRP A 54 -2.57 -9.47 -3.29
N LYS A 55 -2.03 -10.42 -4.07
CA LYS A 55 -1.60 -10.22 -5.47
C LYS A 55 -2.67 -9.63 -6.39
N ASP A 56 -3.94 -9.92 -6.13
CA ASP A 56 -5.06 -9.50 -6.96
C ASP A 56 -5.75 -8.21 -6.51
N GLU A 57 -5.28 -7.63 -5.41
CA GLU A 57 -5.84 -6.41 -4.85
C GLU A 57 -5.10 -5.15 -5.31
N ASP A 58 -5.73 -4.01 -5.04
CA ASP A 58 -5.13 -2.69 -5.17
C ASP A 58 -4.03 -2.48 -4.12
N TRP A 59 -3.11 -1.55 -4.36
CA TRP A 59 -1.99 -1.28 -3.43
C TRP A 59 -2.45 -0.85 -2.03
N ILE A 60 -3.67 -0.29 -1.93
CA ILE A 60 -4.31 0.07 -0.65
C ILE A 60 -4.54 -1.14 0.27
N SER A 61 -4.37 -2.38 -0.22
CA SER A 61 -4.33 -3.60 0.58
C SER A 61 -3.21 -3.61 1.63
N VAL A 62 -2.21 -2.72 1.52
CA VAL A 62 -1.17 -2.51 2.54
C VAL A 62 -1.74 -2.28 3.95
N VAL A 63 -2.95 -1.70 4.05
CA VAL A 63 -3.63 -1.50 5.33
C VAL A 63 -3.86 -2.81 6.09
N LYS A 64 -4.05 -3.92 5.37
CA LYS A 64 -4.30 -5.25 5.95
C LYS A 64 -3.07 -5.79 6.69
N LEU A 65 -1.85 -5.37 6.34
CA LEU A 65 -0.65 -5.69 7.11
C LEU A 65 -0.75 -5.14 8.53
N TYR A 66 -1.19 -3.88 8.66
CA TYR A 66 -1.40 -3.23 9.96
C TYR A 66 -2.60 -3.81 10.71
N GLU A 67 -3.70 -4.13 10.01
CA GLU A 67 -4.83 -4.83 10.63
C GLU A 67 -4.40 -6.19 11.21
N ARG A 68 -3.54 -6.93 10.51
CA ARG A 68 -3.00 -8.21 11.01
C ARG A 68 -2.08 -8.01 12.20
N ALA A 69 -1.19 -7.01 12.15
CA ALA A 69 -0.23 -6.76 13.22
C ALA A 69 -0.90 -6.30 14.53
N THR A 70 -2.01 -5.57 14.44
CA THR A 70 -2.70 -4.95 15.58
C THR A 70 -3.92 -5.74 16.05
N GLY A 71 -4.47 -6.62 15.21
CA GLY A 71 -5.77 -7.24 15.43
C GLY A 71 -6.96 -6.30 15.22
N VAL A 72 -6.73 -5.02 14.91
CA VAL A 72 -7.78 -4.01 14.73
C VAL A 72 -8.20 -3.94 13.26
N LYS A 73 -9.51 -4.01 12.99
CA LYS A 73 -10.06 -3.83 11.64
C LYS A 73 -10.39 -2.37 11.38
N LEU A 74 -9.96 -1.85 10.24
CA LEU A 74 -10.26 -0.49 9.80
C LEU A 74 -11.73 -0.33 9.35
N ARG A 75 -12.39 -1.44 9.01
CA ARG A 75 -13.79 -1.50 8.58
C ARG A 75 -14.71 -1.21 9.78
N THR A 76 -14.96 0.07 10.05
CA THR A 76 -15.75 0.50 11.23
C THR A 76 -17.01 1.27 10.89
N ILE A 77 -17.26 1.62 9.62
CA ILE A 77 -18.49 2.30 9.21
C ILE A 77 -19.50 1.24 8.75
N PRO A 78 -20.59 0.98 9.50
CA PRO A 78 -21.72 0.23 8.97
C PRO A 78 -22.23 0.96 7.74
N LYS A 79 -22.48 0.25 6.64
CA LYS A 79 -23.23 0.81 5.51
C LYS A 79 -24.54 1.37 6.06
N GLN A 80 -24.70 2.69 6.06
CA GLN A 80 -26.02 3.32 6.03
C GLN A 80 -26.56 3.23 4.61
#